data_AF-A0A3G2GBX3-F1
#
_entry.id   AF-A0A3G2GBX3-F1
#
_cell.length_a   1.000
_cell.length_b   1.000
_cell.length_c   1.000
_cell.angle_alpha   90.00
_cell.angle_beta   90.00
_cell.angle_gamma   90.00
#
_symmetry.space_group_name_H-M   'P 1'
#
loop_
_entity.id
_entity.type
_entity.pdbx_description
1 polymer ?
#
loop_
_entity_poly.entity_id
_entity_poly.type
_entity_poly.pdbx_seq_one_letter_code
_entity_poly.pdbx_strand_id
1 'polypeptide(L)'
;MREISNLDLKLQLINEYLRTGGVEKIFDSNLLQDLINIKFHKNGKADPNTVTPRANAFMLAILGSHSLPPLLHEEYISEYKSHIQKSLFFDQIKIETEEQIEELFEKYKGEQKFLFRGQREAKWRLYSSLQRFWVWDKFKKEQIEYDDFLKNIVAKGKKEFSKEINEILNQIHIDSLNELAILGFLQHHNCPTPLLDWTYDFNNALFFGIDGIQQSDSVVEIDNYFSIYFIEEDHFGQGGMRQIMDESLKTIGEEYKLNLIKMIASTPEIEKEMIEKFQSRSFFDKEKLTGSGLISKMTEIDTLTNIPVTYFSDKDISNGIAFSLYNSQNIIKQDGVFIWNNSFDKPLEVIGQEQYNEEKENSDQNDYRFSECYNINKSLEPYIRKKLGNLGITSETIYPDKNFDANSIYLEAKKEFL
;
A
#
# COMPACT_ATOMS: atom_id res chain seq x y z
N MET A 1 7.10 -45.68 -6.56
CA MET A 1 7.79 -44.54 -7.20
C MET A 1 8.18 -43.59 -6.09
N ARG A 2 9.44 -43.15 -6.00
CA ARG A 2 9.82 -42.18 -4.96
C ARG A 2 9.16 -40.84 -5.30
N GLU A 3 8.45 -40.26 -4.34
CA GLU A 3 7.83 -38.95 -4.48
C GLU A 3 8.63 -37.93 -3.67
N ILE A 4 8.93 -36.77 -4.27
CA ILE A 4 9.58 -35.66 -3.61
C ILE A 4 8.62 -34.48 -3.67
N SER A 5 8.15 -34.04 -2.51
CA SER A 5 7.26 -32.89 -2.40
C SER A 5 7.92 -31.63 -2.98
N ASN A 6 7.13 -30.87 -3.75
CA ASN A 6 7.49 -29.59 -4.38
C ASN A 6 8.76 -29.66 -5.25
N LEU A 7 9.02 -30.80 -5.91
CA LEU A 7 10.24 -31.01 -6.68
C LEU A 7 10.39 -29.99 -7.82
N ASP A 8 9.33 -29.71 -8.58
CA ASP A 8 9.37 -28.76 -9.70
C ASP A 8 9.73 -27.34 -9.20
N LEU A 9 9.11 -26.90 -8.10
CA LEU A 9 9.40 -25.61 -7.47
C LEU A 9 10.83 -25.52 -6.93
N LYS A 10 11.28 -26.57 -6.25
CA LYS A 10 12.67 -26.69 -5.77
C LYS A 10 13.68 -26.56 -6.91
N LEU A 11 13.36 -27.17 -8.05
CA LEU A 11 14.20 -27.13 -9.25
C LEU A 11 14.18 -25.78 -9.95
N GLN A 12 13.04 -25.08 -9.93
CA GLN A 12 12.97 -23.71 -10.39
C GLN A 12 13.90 -22.81 -9.55
N LEU A 13 13.70 -22.79 -8.22
CA LEU A 13 14.48 -21.92 -7.33
C LEU A 13 15.97 -22.23 -7.34
N ILE A 14 16.34 -23.52 -7.41
CA ILE A 14 17.75 -23.87 -7.50
C ILE A 14 18.37 -23.42 -8.82
N ASN A 15 17.63 -23.52 -9.93
CA ASN A 15 18.10 -23.05 -11.23
C ASN A 15 18.29 -21.52 -11.23
N GLU A 16 17.35 -20.78 -10.63
CA GLU A 16 17.49 -19.33 -10.40
C GLU A 16 18.75 -19.04 -9.60
N TYR A 17 18.89 -19.66 -8.42
CA TYR A 17 20.04 -19.49 -7.52
C TYR A 17 21.38 -19.76 -8.23
N LEU A 18 21.50 -20.90 -8.93
CA LEU A 18 22.72 -21.29 -9.62
C LEU A 18 23.09 -20.29 -10.71
N ARG A 19 22.11 -19.81 -11.49
CA ARG A 19 22.34 -18.88 -12.60
C ARG A 19 22.57 -17.44 -12.15
N THR A 20 22.30 -17.09 -10.90
CA THR A 20 22.59 -15.79 -10.29
C THR A 20 23.84 -15.80 -9.42
N GLY A 21 24.86 -16.57 -9.80
CA GLY A 21 26.14 -16.63 -9.07
C GLY A 21 26.12 -17.55 -7.83
N GLY A 22 25.16 -18.48 -7.77
CA GLY A 22 25.07 -19.46 -6.70
C GLY A 22 26.07 -20.61 -6.85
N VAL A 23 26.52 -20.90 -8.07
CA VAL A 23 27.50 -21.98 -8.34
C VAL A 23 28.80 -21.74 -7.58
N GLU A 24 29.30 -20.50 -7.60
CA GLU A 24 30.55 -20.08 -6.97
C GLU A 24 30.51 -20.17 -5.44
N LYS A 25 29.31 -20.29 -4.85
CA LYS A 25 29.08 -20.41 -3.40
C LYS A 25 29.01 -21.87 -2.93
N ILE A 26 29.02 -22.84 -3.86
CA ILE A 26 28.96 -24.26 -3.53
C ILE A 26 30.38 -24.85 -3.53
N PHE A 27 30.95 -25.04 -2.34
CA PHE A 27 32.29 -25.59 -2.17
C PHE A 27 32.36 -27.13 -2.21
N ASP A 28 31.24 -27.83 -2.00
CA ASP A 28 31.19 -29.30 -2.07
C ASP A 28 31.06 -29.76 -3.53
N SER A 29 32.15 -30.26 -4.10
CA SER A 29 32.19 -30.79 -5.46
C SER A 29 31.24 -31.97 -5.68
N ASN A 30 30.96 -32.75 -4.64
CA ASN A 30 30.03 -33.87 -4.75
C ASN A 30 28.58 -33.39 -4.81
N LEU A 31 28.23 -32.30 -4.10
CA LEU A 31 26.91 -31.68 -4.23
C LEU A 31 26.70 -31.12 -5.64
N LEU A 32 27.72 -30.47 -6.22
CA LEU A 32 27.65 -30.02 -7.63
C LEU A 32 27.42 -31.19 -8.58
N GLN A 33 28.16 -32.29 -8.40
CA GLN A 33 27.98 -33.47 -9.23
C GLN A 33 26.58 -34.09 -9.06
N ASP A 34 26.04 -34.12 -7.83
CA ASP A 34 24.67 -34.59 -7.57
C ASP A 34 23.63 -33.74 -8.32
N LEU A 35 23.78 -32.41 -8.35
CA LEU A 35 22.89 -31.50 -9.07
C LEU A 35 22.98 -31.69 -10.59
N ILE A 36 24.20 -31.86 -11.13
CA ILE A 36 24.44 -32.15 -12.56
C ILE A 36 23.78 -33.47 -12.98
N ASN A 37 23.76 -34.46 -12.10
CA ASN A 37 23.26 -35.81 -12.38
C ASN A 37 21.73 -35.93 -12.35
N ILE A 38 20.99 -34.88 -11.98
CA ILE A 38 19.53 -34.86 -12.02
C ILE A 38 19.07 -34.99 -13.48
N LYS A 39 18.24 -36.00 -13.76
CA LYS A 39 17.72 -36.25 -15.11
C LYS A 39 16.30 -35.71 -15.24
N PHE A 40 15.96 -35.35 -16.47
CA PHE A 40 14.63 -34.87 -16.82
C PHE A 40 13.98 -35.82 -17.83
N HIS A 41 12.68 -36.05 -17.66
CA HIS A 41 11.85 -36.74 -18.63
C HIS A 41 11.62 -35.87 -19.88
N LYS A 42 11.11 -36.46 -20.96
CA LYS A 42 10.85 -35.75 -22.22
C LYS A 42 9.87 -34.57 -22.10
N ASN A 43 9.04 -34.57 -21.06
CA ASN A 43 8.09 -33.49 -20.75
C ASN A 43 8.70 -32.36 -19.92
N GLY A 44 10.02 -32.39 -19.66
CA GLY A 44 10.72 -31.38 -18.88
C GLY A 44 10.64 -31.56 -17.36
N LYS A 45 9.88 -32.54 -16.84
CA LYS A 45 9.83 -32.83 -15.41
C LYS A 45 11.03 -33.65 -14.96
N ALA A 46 11.57 -33.36 -13.77
CA ALA A 46 12.68 -34.14 -13.24
C ALA A 46 12.25 -35.54 -12.82
N ASP A 47 13.16 -36.52 -12.98
CA ASP A 47 13.01 -37.87 -12.48
C ASP A 47 13.38 -37.90 -10.98
N PRO A 48 12.41 -38.10 -10.07
CA PRO A 48 12.67 -38.08 -8.62
C PRO A 48 13.67 -39.14 -8.16
N ASN A 49 13.85 -40.23 -8.93
CA ASN A 49 14.79 -41.30 -8.58
C ASN A 49 16.25 -40.89 -8.80
N THR A 50 16.48 -39.81 -9.57
CA THR A 50 17.83 -39.28 -9.84
C THR A 50 18.27 -38.21 -8.84
N VAL A 51 17.35 -37.76 -7.98
CA VAL A 51 17.63 -36.75 -6.96
C VAL A 51 18.18 -37.41 -5.71
N THR A 52 19.45 -37.16 -5.39
CA THR A 52 20.09 -37.70 -4.17
C THR A 52 19.48 -37.05 -2.91
N PRO A 53 19.54 -37.70 -1.73
CA PRO A 53 19.12 -37.07 -0.48
C PRO A 53 19.84 -35.74 -0.19
N ARG A 54 21.14 -35.64 -0.53
CA ARG A 54 21.94 -34.42 -0.37
C ARG A 54 21.47 -33.30 -1.29
N ALA A 55 21.24 -33.57 -2.57
CA ALA A 55 20.67 -32.58 -3.50
C ALA A 55 19.28 -32.12 -3.03
N ASN A 56 18.42 -33.04 -2.59
CA ASN A 56 17.10 -32.68 -2.06
C ASN A 56 17.20 -31.82 -0.79
N ALA A 57 18.12 -32.13 0.13
CA ALA A 57 18.34 -31.33 1.33
C ALA A 57 18.81 -29.91 0.99
N PHE A 58 19.72 -29.77 0.03
CA PHE A 58 20.18 -28.47 -0.45
C PHE A 58 19.05 -27.66 -1.10
N MET A 59 18.29 -28.28 -2.02
CA MET A 59 17.12 -27.64 -2.62
C MET A 59 16.06 -27.25 -1.59
N LEU A 60 15.88 -28.06 -0.54
CA LEU A 60 14.98 -27.76 0.56
C LEU A 60 15.45 -26.55 1.38
N ALA A 61 16.77 -26.39 1.60
CA ALA A 61 17.32 -25.22 2.27
C ALA A 61 17.09 -23.94 1.45
N ILE A 62 17.27 -24.00 0.13
CA ILE A 62 16.94 -22.88 -0.77
C ILE A 62 15.45 -22.57 -0.68
N LEU A 63 14.57 -23.56 -0.86
CA LEU A 63 13.12 -23.35 -0.71
C LEU A 63 12.76 -22.74 0.65
N GLY A 64 13.33 -23.27 1.75
CA GLY A 64 13.12 -22.76 3.10
C GLY A 64 13.50 -21.28 3.23
N SER A 65 14.58 -20.83 2.59
CA SER A 65 14.97 -19.42 2.59
C SER A 65 13.99 -18.50 1.84
N HIS A 66 13.26 -19.04 0.85
CA HIS A 66 12.19 -18.33 0.14
C HIS A 66 10.85 -18.36 0.89
N SER A 67 10.70 -19.27 1.86
CA SER A 67 9.52 -19.38 2.73
C SER A 67 9.64 -18.55 4.03
N LEU A 68 10.73 -17.81 4.22
CA LEU A 68 10.89 -16.87 5.33
C LEU A 68 10.60 -15.44 4.88
N PRO A 69 10.03 -14.57 5.74
CA PRO A 69 9.87 -13.15 5.43
C PRO A 69 11.19 -12.49 4.96
N PRO A 70 11.14 -11.47 4.08
CA PRO A 70 12.32 -10.69 3.76
C PRO A 70 12.93 -10.08 5.03
N LEU A 71 14.26 -10.08 5.13
CA LEU A 71 14.96 -9.47 6.26
C LEU A 71 14.68 -7.97 6.26
N LEU A 72 14.04 -7.47 7.32
CA LEU A 72 13.86 -6.05 7.56
C LEU A 72 15.16 -5.47 8.13
N HIS A 73 15.60 -4.34 7.59
CA HIS A 73 16.77 -3.64 8.06
C HIS A 73 16.66 -2.15 7.77
N GLU A 74 16.92 -1.30 8.76
CA GLU A 74 16.81 0.16 8.69
C GLU A 74 17.79 0.84 7.70
N GLU A 75 18.68 0.06 7.07
CA GLU A 75 19.70 0.57 6.11
C GLU A 75 19.50 0.04 4.70
N TYR A 76 18.56 -0.88 4.50
CA TYR A 76 18.33 -1.52 3.21
C TYR A 76 16.84 -1.69 2.97
N ILE A 77 16.39 -1.18 1.82
CA ILE A 77 15.04 -1.46 1.34
C ILE A 77 14.98 -2.92 0.92
N SER A 78 14.23 -3.70 1.68
CA SER A 78 14.05 -5.12 1.40
C SER A 78 13.11 -5.34 0.22
N GLU A 79 13.39 -6.36 -0.58
CA GLU A 79 12.55 -6.81 -1.70
C GLU A 79 12.19 -8.29 -1.52
N TYR A 80 11.10 -8.73 -2.15
CA TYR A 80 10.79 -10.15 -2.26
C TYR A 80 11.76 -10.83 -3.22
N LYS A 81 12.31 -11.97 -2.81
CA LYS A 81 13.17 -12.81 -3.66
C LYS A 81 12.38 -13.68 -4.63
N SER A 82 11.10 -13.91 -4.37
CA SER A 82 10.23 -14.76 -5.17
C SER A 82 8.76 -14.58 -4.82
N HIS A 83 7.87 -15.11 -5.66
CA HIS A 83 6.44 -15.19 -5.36
C HIS A 83 6.12 -16.01 -4.11
N ILE A 84 6.94 -17.01 -3.77
CA ILE A 84 6.77 -17.77 -2.52
C ILE A 84 6.93 -16.84 -1.31
N GLN A 85 7.98 -16.04 -1.30
CA GLN A 85 8.24 -15.11 -0.21
C GLN A 85 7.15 -14.03 -0.12
N LYS A 86 6.68 -13.54 -1.27
CA LYS A 86 5.57 -12.60 -1.36
C LYS A 86 4.26 -13.21 -0.83
N SER A 87 4.07 -14.52 -0.96
CA SER A 87 2.83 -15.22 -0.55
C SER A 87 2.63 -15.27 0.97
N LEU A 88 3.65 -14.90 1.74
CA LEU A 88 3.54 -14.74 3.18
C LEU A 88 2.66 -13.54 3.57
N PHE A 89 2.49 -12.57 2.66
CA PHE A 89 1.75 -11.33 2.92
C PHE A 89 0.54 -11.16 2.01
N PHE A 90 0.54 -11.78 0.82
CA PHE A 90 -0.49 -11.56 -0.19
C PHE A 90 -1.00 -12.84 -0.81
N ASP A 91 -2.30 -12.87 -1.09
CA ASP A 91 -2.87 -13.82 -2.03
C ASP A 91 -2.53 -13.37 -3.46
N GLN A 92 -2.08 -14.32 -4.28
CA GLN A 92 -1.43 -14.02 -5.55
C GLN A 92 -2.07 -14.78 -6.71
N ILE A 93 -2.34 -14.07 -7.79
CA ILE A 93 -2.80 -14.63 -9.05
C ILE A 93 -1.81 -14.21 -10.15
N LYS A 94 -1.28 -15.17 -10.90
CA LYS A 94 -0.39 -14.91 -12.03
C LYS A 94 -1.21 -14.71 -13.31
N ILE A 95 -0.84 -13.67 -14.07
CA ILE A 95 -1.47 -13.31 -15.34
C ILE A 95 -0.40 -13.39 -16.43
N GLU A 96 -0.59 -14.32 -17.35
CA GLU A 96 0.40 -14.72 -18.37
C GLU A 96 -0.11 -14.51 -19.80
N THR A 97 -1.43 -14.35 -20.00
CA THR A 97 -2.01 -14.23 -21.35
C THR A 97 -2.85 -12.97 -21.52
N GLU A 98 -3.01 -12.55 -22.78
CA GLU A 98 -3.90 -11.45 -23.15
C GLU A 98 -5.36 -11.76 -22.79
N GLU A 99 -5.81 -13.02 -22.88
CA GLU A 99 -7.18 -13.38 -22.51
C GLU A 99 -7.44 -13.15 -21.02
N GLN A 100 -6.49 -13.51 -20.15
CA GLN A 100 -6.61 -13.26 -18.72
C GLN A 100 -6.65 -11.75 -18.41
N ILE A 101 -5.93 -10.92 -19.17
CA ILE A 101 -6.03 -9.46 -19.04
C ILE A 101 -7.43 -8.97 -19.41
N GLU A 102 -8.01 -9.47 -20.49
CA GLU A 102 -9.38 -9.11 -20.89
C GLU A 102 -10.41 -9.52 -19.84
N GLU A 103 -10.23 -10.68 -19.21
CA GLU A 103 -11.06 -11.10 -18.07
C GLU A 103 -10.98 -10.10 -16.91
N LEU A 104 -9.81 -9.53 -16.61
CA LEU A 104 -9.67 -8.51 -15.57
C LEU A 104 -10.36 -7.19 -15.96
N PHE A 105 -10.22 -6.73 -17.20
CA PHE A 105 -10.91 -5.53 -17.68
C PHE A 105 -12.43 -5.67 -17.55
N GLU A 106 -13.00 -6.82 -17.92
CA GLU A 106 -14.43 -7.06 -17.77
C GLU A 106 -14.85 -7.26 -16.31
N LYS A 107 -14.03 -7.94 -15.49
CA LYS A 107 -14.30 -8.14 -14.05
C LYS A 107 -14.44 -6.82 -13.30
N TYR A 108 -13.57 -5.85 -13.56
CA TYR A 108 -13.52 -4.58 -12.82
C TYR A 108 -14.19 -3.40 -13.53
N LYS A 109 -14.93 -3.67 -14.61
CA LYS A 109 -15.62 -2.64 -15.38
C LYS A 109 -16.72 -1.98 -14.57
N GLY A 110 -16.51 -0.72 -14.19
CA GLY A 110 -17.48 0.06 -13.42
C GLY A 110 -17.62 -0.40 -11.97
N GLU A 111 -16.72 -1.24 -11.48
CA GLU A 111 -16.66 -1.63 -10.08
C GLU A 111 -15.95 -0.53 -9.27
N GLN A 112 -16.52 -0.17 -8.13
CA GLN A 112 -15.99 0.91 -7.28
C GLN A 112 -15.74 0.46 -5.84
N LYS A 113 -16.00 -0.80 -5.49
CA LYS A 113 -15.80 -1.33 -4.13
C LYS A 113 -14.36 -1.73 -3.85
N PHE A 114 -13.47 -1.70 -4.83
CA PHE A 114 -12.10 -2.11 -4.65
C PHE A 114 -11.17 -0.90 -4.69
N LEU A 115 -10.14 -0.96 -3.86
CA LEU A 115 -8.98 -0.09 -3.93
C LEU A 115 -7.87 -0.82 -4.65
N PHE A 116 -7.27 -0.17 -5.65
CA PHE A 116 -6.20 -0.73 -6.46
C PHE A 116 -4.90 0.05 -6.30
N ARG A 117 -3.77 -0.64 -6.41
CA ARG A 117 -2.45 -0.02 -6.48
C ARG A 117 -1.58 -0.73 -7.51
N GLY A 118 -1.12 0.02 -8.51
CA GLY A 118 -0.13 -0.46 -9.46
C GLY A 118 1.30 -0.28 -8.95
N GLN A 119 2.13 -1.30 -9.12
CA GLN A 119 3.55 -1.28 -8.79
C GLN A 119 4.36 -1.95 -9.90
N ARG A 120 5.34 -1.23 -10.43
CA ARG A 120 6.09 -1.59 -11.66
C ARG A 120 6.92 -2.88 -11.55
N GLU A 121 7.24 -3.28 -10.33
CA GLU A 121 8.04 -4.47 -10.04
C GLU A 121 7.33 -5.31 -8.99
N ALA A 122 7.08 -6.57 -9.29
CA ALA A 122 6.37 -7.46 -8.37
C ALA A 122 7.15 -7.78 -7.10
N LYS A 123 8.49 -7.64 -7.14
CA LYS A 123 9.38 -7.84 -5.99
C LYS A 123 9.39 -6.69 -4.99
N TRP A 124 8.94 -5.50 -5.40
CA TRP A 124 8.91 -4.37 -4.50
C TRP A 124 7.86 -4.57 -3.42
N ARG A 125 8.22 -4.14 -2.21
CA ARG A 125 7.33 -4.12 -1.05
C ARG A 125 6.57 -2.80 -0.98
N LEU A 126 5.55 -2.69 -0.13
CA LEU A 126 4.73 -1.47 -0.02
C LEU A 126 5.40 -0.42 0.89
N TYR A 127 6.60 0.02 0.51
CA TYR A 127 7.25 1.18 1.10
C TYR A 127 6.74 2.48 0.48
N SER A 128 6.50 3.50 1.30
CA SER A 128 6.23 4.87 0.84
C SER A 128 7.48 5.50 0.21
N SER A 129 7.32 6.63 -0.49
CA SER A 129 8.46 7.35 -1.05
C SER A 129 9.37 7.89 0.06
N LEU A 130 8.81 8.45 1.14
CA LEU A 130 9.60 8.97 2.25
C LEU A 130 10.41 7.87 2.94
N GLN A 131 9.85 6.68 3.16
CA GLN A 131 10.60 5.55 3.74
C GLN A 131 11.82 5.16 2.89
N ARG A 132 11.64 5.08 1.56
CA ARG A 132 12.76 4.75 0.65
C ARG A 132 13.86 5.80 0.71
N PHE A 133 13.48 7.06 0.62
CA PHE A 133 14.42 8.18 0.69
C PHE A 133 15.10 8.26 2.06
N TRP A 134 14.37 7.96 3.15
CA TRP A 134 14.92 7.93 4.50
C TRP A 134 16.09 6.95 4.63
N VAL A 135 15.88 5.73 4.11
CA VAL A 135 16.90 4.68 4.10
C VAL A 135 18.04 5.02 3.13
N TRP A 136 17.74 5.46 1.90
CA TRP A 136 18.76 5.78 0.88
C TRP A 136 19.65 6.97 1.28
N ASP A 137 19.07 7.98 1.92
CA ASP A 137 19.78 9.17 2.40
C ASP A 137 20.47 8.95 3.75
N LYS A 138 20.35 7.75 4.33
CA LYS A 138 21.02 7.33 5.56
C LYS A 138 20.71 8.26 6.73
N PHE A 139 19.44 8.64 6.86
CA PHE A 139 18.99 9.39 8.03
C PHE A 139 19.06 8.55 9.31
N LYS A 140 18.83 9.22 10.44
CA LYS A 140 18.85 8.60 11.77
C LYS A 140 17.77 7.54 11.91
N LYS A 141 18.00 6.58 12.81
CA LYS A 141 17.22 5.35 12.95
C LYS A 141 16.22 5.43 14.10
N GLU A 142 15.63 6.59 14.25
CA GLU A 142 14.77 6.90 15.39
C GLU A 142 13.48 7.53 14.84
N GLN A 143 12.33 7.03 15.32
CA GLN A 143 11.01 7.46 14.86
C GLN A 143 10.77 8.95 15.15
N ILE A 144 11.28 9.47 16.27
CA ILE A 144 11.12 10.87 16.66
C ILE A 144 11.70 11.80 15.59
N GLU A 145 12.88 11.46 15.06
CA GLU A 145 13.52 12.20 14.00
C GLU A 145 12.78 12.12 12.66
N TYR A 146 12.19 10.96 12.35
CA TYR A 146 11.33 10.82 11.18
C TYR A 146 10.11 11.73 11.28
N ASP A 147 9.47 11.77 12.45
CA ASP A 147 8.30 12.60 12.73
C ASP A 147 8.65 14.09 12.67
N ASP A 148 9.78 14.50 13.27
CA ASP A 148 10.26 15.89 13.25
C ASP A 148 10.62 16.34 11.83
N PHE A 149 11.24 15.46 11.03
CA PHE A 149 11.52 15.73 9.63
C PHE A 149 10.24 15.88 8.80
N LEU A 150 9.26 15.01 9.02
CA LEU A 150 7.95 15.08 8.36
C LEU A 150 7.22 16.38 8.70
N LYS A 151 7.24 16.82 9.95
CA LYS A 151 6.69 18.12 10.37
C LYS A 151 7.36 19.28 9.63
N ASN A 152 8.68 19.24 9.45
CA ASN A 152 9.40 20.27 8.69
C ASN A 152 8.96 20.30 7.22
N ILE A 153 8.84 19.14 6.57
CA ILE A 153 8.34 19.02 5.18
C ILE A 153 6.94 19.64 5.07
N VAL A 154 6.03 19.28 5.97
CA VAL A 154 4.65 19.78 5.96
C VAL A 154 4.60 21.28 6.21
N ALA A 155 5.38 21.80 7.16
CA ALA A 155 5.44 23.24 7.44
C ALA A 155 5.95 24.04 6.24
N LYS A 156 6.99 23.55 5.56
CA LYS A 156 7.52 24.16 4.33
C LYS A 156 6.51 24.08 3.17
N GLY A 157 5.94 22.90 2.93
CA GLY A 157 4.93 22.72 1.88
C GLY A 157 3.70 23.59 2.11
N LYS A 158 3.24 23.72 3.36
CA LYS A 158 2.18 24.65 3.73
C LYS A 158 2.56 26.09 3.41
N LYS A 159 3.78 26.52 3.75
CA LYS A 159 4.22 27.89 3.46
C LYS A 159 4.28 28.18 1.95
N GLU A 160 4.69 27.21 1.14
CA GLU A 160 4.90 27.39 -0.30
C GLU A 160 3.61 27.24 -1.12
N PHE A 161 2.80 26.20 -0.85
CA PHE A 161 1.70 25.78 -1.73
C PHE A 161 0.29 26.02 -1.18
N SER A 162 0.14 26.64 0.01
CA SER A 162 -1.20 26.88 0.59
C SER A 162 -2.13 27.65 -0.34
N LYS A 163 -1.59 28.60 -1.12
CA LYS A 163 -2.42 29.45 -1.97
C LYS A 163 -3.03 28.64 -3.12
N GLU A 164 -2.19 27.89 -3.81
CA GLU A 164 -2.53 27.03 -4.94
C GLU A 164 -3.52 25.94 -4.51
N ILE A 165 -3.26 25.28 -3.38
CA ILE A 165 -4.14 24.27 -2.82
C ILE A 165 -5.52 24.87 -2.50
N ASN A 166 -5.56 26.02 -1.82
CA ASN A 166 -6.83 26.68 -1.49
C ASN A 166 -7.60 27.12 -2.74
N GLU A 167 -6.92 27.57 -3.80
CA GLU A 167 -7.57 27.91 -5.07
C GLU A 167 -8.29 26.70 -5.68
N ILE A 168 -7.71 25.51 -5.59
CA ILE A 168 -8.32 24.26 -6.09
C ILE A 168 -9.46 23.82 -5.16
N LEU A 169 -9.25 23.77 -3.85
CA LEU A 169 -10.26 23.36 -2.88
C LEU A 169 -11.51 24.25 -2.93
N ASN A 170 -11.33 25.56 -3.10
CA ASN A 170 -12.44 26.51 -3.26
C ASN A 170 -13.31 26.22 -4.49
N GLN A 171 -12.73 25.72 -5.59
CA GLN A 171 -13.49 25.36 -6.80
C GLN A 171 -14.42 24.17 -6.59
N ILE A 172 -14.08 23.29 -5.65
CA ILE A 172 -14.88 22.12 -5.27
C ILE A 172 -15.65 22.33 -3.95
N HIS A 173 -15.74 23.58 -3.49
CA HIS A 173 -16.47 23.97 -2.27
C HIS A 173 -15.97 23.29 -0.98
N ILE A 174 -14.67 23.02 -0.90
CA ILE A 174 -13.99 22.57 0.31
C ILE A 174 -13.18 23.74 0.88
N ASP A 175 -13.35 24.05 2.16
CA ASP A 175 -12.73 25.21 2.81
C ASP A 175 -11.68 24.83 3.89
N SER A 176 -11.37 23.55 4.06
CA SER A 176 -10.32 23.06 4.98
C SER A 176 -9.00 22.78 4.29
N LEU A 177 -8.00 23.65 4.49
CA LEU A 177 -6.61 23.25 4.36
C LEU A 177 -6.16 22.53 5.63
N ASN A 178 -5.66 21.31 5.49
CA ASN A 178 -5.12 20.51 6.60
C ASN A 178 -3.78 19.87 6.22
N GLU A 179 -3.06 19.27 7.17
CA GLU A 179 -1.70 18.76 6.94
C GLU A 179 -1.67 17.52 6.03
N LEU A 180 -2.72 16.68 6.06
CA LEU A 180 -2.89 15.59 5.11
C LEU A 180 -3.11 16.10 3.68
N ALA A 181 -3.87 17.19 3.50
CA ALA A 181 -4.03 17.83 2.20
C ALA A 181 -2.68 18.34 1.66
N ILE A 182 -1.86 18.96 2.51
CA ILE A 182 -0.49 19.35 2.14
C ILE A 182 0.31 18.12 1.68
N LEU A 183 0.30 17.02 2.45
CA LEU A 183 1.02 15.79 2.07
C LEU A 183 0.53 15.21 0.74
N GLY A 184 -0.78 15.13 0.52
CA GLY A 184 -1.35 14.63 -0.73
C GLY A 184 -0.88 15.44 -1.95
N PHE A 185 -0.86 16.77 -1.81
CA PHE A 185 -0.35 17.68 -2.85
C PHE A 185 1.15 17.47 -3.08
N LEU A 186 1.95 17.48 -2.01
CA LEU A 186 3.40 17.28 -2.07
C LEU A 186 3.77 15.97 -2.79
N GLN A 187 3.09 14.87 -2.47
CA GLN A 187 3.30 13.55 -3.06
C GLN A 187 3.11 13.54 -4.58
N HIS A 188 2.02 14.15 -5.05
CA HIS A 188 1.67 14.20 -6.47
C HIS A 188 2.51 15.19 -7.27
N HIS A 189 3.38 15.94 -6.59
CA HIS A 189 4.34 16.87 -7.15
C HIS A 189 5.78 16.51 -6.78
N ASN A 190 6.11 15.22 -6.68
CA ASN A 190 7.46 14.66 -6.53
C ASN A 190 8.16 14.86 -5.17
N CYS A 191 7.47 15.33 -4.14
CA CYS A 191 8.03 15.34 -2.80
C CYS A 191 7.81 13.96 -2.13
N PRO A 192 8.84 13.32 -1.55
CA PRO A 192 8.67 12.12 -0.75
C PRO A 192 7.75 12.35 0.46
N THR A 193 6.83 11.42 0.69
CA THR A 193 5.80 11.47 1.75
C THR A 193 5.57 10.06 2.33
N PRO A 194 4.94 9.96 3.51
CA PRO A 194 4.61 8.68 4.13
C PRO A 194 3.38 7.99 3.51
N LEU A 195 2.68 8.62 2.56
CA LEU A 195 1.49 8.02 1.96
C LEU A 195 1.84 7.08 0.80
N LEU A 196 0.95 6.12 0.58
CA LEU A 196 0.94 5.23 -0.57
C LEU A 196 -0.29 5.55 -1.42
N ASP A 197 -0.09 5.76 -2.71
CA ASP A 197 -1.17 6.01 -3.67
C ASP A 197 -1.97 4.74 -3.97
N TRP A 198 -3.28 4.86 -3.87
CA TRP A 198 -4.25 3.88 -4.31
C TRP A 198 -5.31 4.59 -5.16
N THR A 199 -6.12 3.83 -5.88
CA THR A 199 -7.15 4.36 -6.77
C THR A 199 -8.37 3.46 -6.77
N TYR A 200 -9.55 4.03 -6.96
CA TYR A 200 -10.77 3.25 -7.23
C TYR A 200 -10.84 2.74 -8.68
N ASP A 201 -10.02 3.27 -9.59
CA ASP A 201 -10.03 2.91 -11.01
C ASP A 201 -8.96 1.87 -11.32
N PHE A 202 -9.40 0.66 -11.67
CA PHE A 202 -8.52 -0.44 -12.06
C PHE A 202 -7.60 -0.09 -13.25
N ASN A 203 -8.09 0.70 -14.21
CA ASN A 203 -7.31 1.09 -15.38
C ASN A 203 -6.19 2.07 -15.00
N ASN A 204 -6.45 2.97 -14.05
CA ASN A 204 -5.41 3.86 -13.49
C ASN A 204 -4.33 3.03 -12.78
N ALA A 205 -4.72 2.03 -12.00
CA ALA A 205 -3.75 1.12 -11.37
C ALA A 205 -2.93 0.34 -12.40
N LEU A 206 -3.56 -0.19 -13.45
CA LEU A 206 -2.84 -0.81 -14.58
C LEU A 206 -1.86 0.17 -15.22
N PHE A 207 -2.28 1.40 -15.48
CA PHE A 207 -1.42 2.44 -16.02
C PHE A 207 -0.19 2.67 -15.13
N PHE A 208 -0.37 2.81 -13.81
CA PHE A 208 0.74 2.95 -12.87
C PHE A 208 1.70 1.75 -12.84
N GLY A 209 1.16 0.54 -13.03
CA GLY A 209 1.95 -0.69 -13.13
C GLY A 209 2.85 -0.71 -14.36
N ILE A 210 2.40 -0.15 -15.50
CA ILE A 210 3.16 -0.15 -16.76
C ILE A 210 3.90 1.16 -17.06
N ASP A 211 3.61 2.23 -16.33
CA ASP A 211 4.28 3.52 -16.55
C ASP A 211 5.77 3.39 -16.21
N GLY A 212 6.65 3.76 -17.14
CA GLY A 212 8.10 3.63 -16.95
C GLY A 212 8.62 2.20 -16.69
N ILE A 213 7.83 1.16 -16.99
CA ILE A 213 8.25 -0.23 -16.79
C ILE A 213 9.37 -0.63 -17.75
N GLN A 214 10.31 -1.42 -17.26
CA GLN A 214 11.40 -1.97 -18.06
C GLN A 214 11.16 -3.45 -18.29
N GLN A 215 11.26 -3.89 -19.55
CA GLN A 215 11.20 -5.31 -19.88
C GLN A 215 12.38 -6.03 -19.23
N SER A 216 12.11 -7.22 -18.71
CA SER A 216 13.09 -8.06 -18.02
C SER A 216 13.08 -9.44 -18.66
N ASP A 217 14.25 -9.93 -19.02
CA ASP A 217 14.51 -11.34 -19.36
C ASP A 217 15.29 -12.02 -18.21
N SER A 218 15.02 -11.60 -16.97
CA SER A 218 15.69 -12.13 -15.79
C SER A 218 15.42 -13.62 -15.63
N VAL A 219 16.44 -14.33 -15.16
CA VAL A 219 16.30 -15.74 -14.80
C VAL A 219 15.42 -15.89 -13.56
N VAL A 220 15.43 -14.90 -12.67
CA VAL A 220 14.61 -14.88 -11.45
C VAL A 220 13.18 -14.55 -11.83
N GLU A 221 12.25 -15.46 -11.56
CA GLU A 221 10.88 -15.37 -12.09
C GLU A 221 10.18 -14.05 -11.72
N ILE A 222 10.25 -13.63 -10.45
CA ILE A 222 9.51 -12.46 -9.96
C ILE A 222 9.92 -11.14 -10.62
N ASP A 223 11.14 -11.04 -11.16
CA ASP A 223 11.61 -9.84 -11.89
C ASP A 223 10.85 -9.62 -13.21
N ASN A 224 10.20 -10.65 -13.74
CA ASN A 224 9.50 -10.61 -15.02
C ASN A 224 8.02 -10.19 -14.87
N TYR A 225 7.63 -9.74 -13.66
CA TYR A 225 6.25 -9.34 -13.34
C TYR A 225 6.21 -7.94 -12.74
N PHE A 226 5.10 -7.25 -13.00
CA PHE A 226 4.64 -6.12 -12.20
C PHE A 226 3.40 -6.55 -11.41
N SER A 227 2.93 -5.72 -10.47
CA SER A 227 1.81 -6.07 -9.62
C SER A 227 0.71 -5.04 -9.59
N ILE A 228 -0.53 -5.52 -9.59
CA ILE A 228 -1.72 -4.74 -9.20
C ILE A 228 -2.25 -5.33 -7.90
N TYR A 229 -2.08 -4.60 -6.79
CA TYR A 229 -2.70 -4.96 -5.51
C TYR A 229 -4.14 -4.51 -5.49
N PHE A 230 -5.01 -5.26 -4.83
CA PHE A 230 -6.40 -4.88 -4.64
C PHE A 230 -6.97 -5.37 -3.31
N ILE A 231 -7.85 -4.55 -2.74
CA ILE A 231 -8.50 -4.79 -1.46
C ILE A 231 -9.96 -4.31 -1.58
N GLU A 232 -10.91 -5.09 -1.07
CA GLU A 232 -12.30 -4.61 -0.91
C GLU A 232 -12.33 -3.47 0.13
N GLU A 233 -12.93 -2.34 -0.22
CA GLU A 233 -12.98 -1.13 0.59
C GLU A 233 -13.56 -1.42 1.99
N ASP A 234 -14.56 -2.32 2.09
CA ASP A 234 -15.16 -2.74 3.36
C ASP A 234 -14.15 -3.36 4.34
N HIS A 235 -13.06 -3.97 3.85
CA HIS A 235 -11.99 -4.50 4.70
C HIS A 235 -11.13 -3.38 5.31
N PHE A 236 -11.02 -2.21 4.66
CA PHE A 236 -10.48 -0.98 5.28
C PHE A 236 -11.53 -0.19 6.03
N GLY A 237 -12.79 -0.31 5.64
CA GLY A 237 -13.92 0.41 6.22
C GLY A 237 -14.11 0.13 7.71
N GLN A 238 -13.47 -0.92 8.26
CA GLN A 238 -13.40 -1.27 9.68
C GLN A 238 -12.18 -0.68 10.45
N GLY A 239 -11.21 -0.06 9.77
CA GLY A 239 -10.04 0.60 10.38
C GLY A 239 -9.68 1.97 9.76
N GLY A 240 -10.50 2.48 8.84
CA GLY A 240 -10.27 3.75 8.16
C GLY A 240 -10.52 4.95 9.08
N MET A 241 -9.80 6.05 8.85
CA MET A 241 -9.92 7.26 9.68
C MET A 241 -11.37 7.75 9.77
N ARG A 242 -12.12 7.68 8.66
CA ARG A 242 -13.54 8.07 8.63
C ARG A 242 -14.38 7.30 9.63
N GLN A 243 -14.19 6.00 9.75
CA GLN A 243 -14.94 5.18 10.70
C GLN A 243 -14.45 5.41 12.14
N ILE A 244 -13.14 5.51 12.36
CA ILE A 244 -12.58 5.88 13.69
C ILE A 244 -13.21 7.20 14.16
N MET A 245 -13.34 8.17 13.25
CA MET A 245 -14.03 9.43 13.50
C MET A 245 -15.50 9.23 13.79
N ASP A 246 -16.21 8.46 12.96
CA ASP A 246 -17.64 8.21 13.13
C ASP A 246 -17.97 7.52 14.46
N GLU A 247 -17.17 6.55 14.88
CA GLU A 247 -17.31 5.85 16.16
C GLU A 247 -16.96 6.75 17.34
N SER A 248 -15.87 7.51 17.24
CA SER A 248 -15.46 8.46 18.27
C SER A 248 -16.52 9.55 18.46
N LEU A 249 -17.01 10.14 17.38
CA LEU A 249 -18.07 11.17 17.40
C LEU A 249 -19.38 10.63 17.93
N LYS A 250 -19.73 9.38 17.60
CA LYS A 250 -20.94 8.74 18.13
C LYS A 250 -20.83 8.54 19.64
N THR A 251 -19.71 7.99 20.11
CA THR A 251 -19.47 7.71 21.53
C THR A 251 -19.44 9.00 22.35
N ILE A 252 -18.61 9.96 21.95
CA ILE A 252 -18.49 11.28 22.60
C ILE A 252 -19.83 12.02 22.52
N GLY A 253 -20.48 11.99 21.36
CA GLY A 253 -21.77 12.67 21.15
C GLY A 253 -22.86 12.11 22.05
N GLU A 254 -22.90 10.80 22.28
CA GLU A 254 -23.81 10.17 23.23
C GLU A 254 -23.51 10.62 24.67
N GLU A 255 -22.25 10.64 25.09
CA GLU A 255 -21.85 11.10 26.42
C GLU A 255 -22.23 12.57 26.67
N TYR A 256 -21.86 13.47 25.77
CA TYR A 256 -22.19 14.90 25.87
C TYR A 256 -23.69 15.14 25.84
N LYS A 257 -24.43 14.44 24.97
CA LYS A 257 -25.89 14.51 24.91
C LYS A 257 -26.52 14.12 26.24
N LEU A 258 -26.09 13.01 26.85
CA LEU A 258 -26.59 12.57 28.15
C LEU A 258 -26.24 13.58 29.26
N ASN A 259 -25.02 14.13 29.26
CA ASN A 259 -24.60 15.12 30.25
C ASN A 259 -25.38 16.44 30.13
N LEU A 260 -25.65 16.92 28.90
CA LEU A 260 -26.48 18.11 28.65
C LEU A 260 -27.94 17.88 29.06
N ILE A 261 -28.51 16.71 28.73
CA ILE A 261 -29.86 16.35 29.16
C ILE A 261 -29.94 16.38 30.70
N LYS A 262 -28.96 15.80 31.40
CA LYS A 262 -28.89 15.84 32.87
C LYS A 262 -28.76 17.25 33.44
N MET A 263 -28.03 18.15 32.78
CA MET A 263 -27.90 19.55 33.21
C MET A 263 -29.18 20.37 33.04
N ILE A 264 -29.96 20.09 31.99
CA ILE A 264 -31.12 20.91 31.59
C ILE A 264 -32.43 20.34 32.16
N ALA A 265 -32.51 19.01 32.33
CA ALA A 265 -33.70 18.36 32.86
C ALA A 265 -33.97 18.82 34.30
N SER A 266 -35.16 19.38 34.51
CA SER A 266 -35.56 19.90 35.83
C SER A 266 -36.04 18.81 36.79
N THR A 267 -36.37 17.62 36.25
CA THR A 267 -36.86 16.44 37.00
C THR A 267 -36.40 15.14 36.32
N PRO A 268 -36.34 14.02 37.05
CA PRO A 268 -36.01 12.70 36.48
C PRO A 268 -36.97 12.24 35.37
N GLU A 269 -38.24 12.62 35.45
CA GLU A 269 -39.24 12.28 34.44
C GLU A 269 -38.98 13.02 33.12
N ILE A 270 -38.62 14.30 33.19
CA ILE A 270 -38.24 15.11 32.01
C ILE A 270 -36.92 14.61 31.43
N GLU A 271 -35.97 14.19 32.26
CA GLU A 271 -34.71 13.58 31.82
C GLU A 271 -34.99 12.34 30.95
N LYS A 272 -35.87 11.45 31.42
CA LYS A 272 -36.24 10.23 30.70
C LYS A 272 -36.94 10.52 29.37
N GLU A 273 -37.88 11.47 29.35
CA GLU A 273 -38.57 11.91 28.13
C GLU A 273 -37.57 12.50 27.12
N MET A 274 -36.59 13.29 27.59
CA MET A 274 -35.54 13.85 26.74
C MET A 274 -34.63 12.76 26.17
N ILE A 275 -34.21 11.77 26.97
CA ILE A 275 -33.38 10.65 26.49
C ILE A 275 -34.10 9.90 25.36
N GLU A 276 -35.37 9.54 25.55
CA GLU A 276 -36.16 8.87 24.50
C GLU A 276 -36.32 9.74 23.25
N LYS A 277 -36.63 11.03 23.42
CA LYS A 277 -36.84 11.97 22.31
C LYS A 277 -35.58 12.23 21.49
N PHE A 278 -34.41 12.19 22.11
CA PHE A 278 -33.11 12.45 21.46
C PHE A 278 -32.30 11.17 21.19
N GLN A 279 -32.86 9.98 21.41
CA GLN A 279 -32.17 8.70 21.25
C GLN A 279 -31.64 8.50 19.82
N SER A 280 -32.46 8.79 18.82
CA SER A 280 -32.11 8.63 17.39
C SER A 280 -31.42 9.85 16.77
N ARG A 281 -31.20 10.92 17.54
CA ARG A 281 -30.56 12.15 17.04
C ARG A 281 -29.07 12.14 17.38
N SER A 282 -28.23 12.31 16.36
CA SER A 282 -26.80 12.56 16.57
C SER A 282 -26.61 13.90 17.28
N PHE A 283 -25.66 13.95 18.21
CA PHE A 283 -25.27 15.20 18.86
C PHE A 283 -24.47 16.10 17.91
N PHE A 284 -23.61 15.49 17.09
CA PHE A 284 -22.85 16.17 16.06
C PHE A 284 -23.58 16.12 14.72
N ASP A 285 -23.67 17.28 14.08
CA ASP A 285 -24.17 17.42 12.72
C ASP A 285 -23.04 17.08 11.74
N LYS A 286 -23.00 15.83 11.26
CA LYS A 286 -21.91 15.34 10.40
C LYS A 286 -21.84 16.10 9.08
N GLU A 287 -22.96 16.59 8.56
CA GLU A 287 -23.00 17.41 7.33
C GLU A 287 -22.24 18.75 7.49
N LYS A 288 -21.89 19.13 8.72
CA LYS A 288 -21.09 20.33 9.04
C LYS A 288 -19.67 20.04 9.55
N LEU A 289 -19.25 18.78 9.51
CA LEU A 289 -17.87 18.38 9.83
C LEU A 289 -16.94 18.42 8.60
N THR A 290 -17.44 18.94 7.49
CA THR A 290 -16.62 19.46 6.39
C THR A 290 -15.87 20.69 6.89
N GLY A 291 -14.56 20.81 6.62
CA GLY A 291 -13.86 22.02 7.00
C GLY A 291 -13.09 21.96 8.33
N SER A 292 -12.49 23.10 8.67
CA SER A 292 -11.52 23.30 9.77
C SER A 292 -12.02 22.88 11.17
N GLY A 293 -11.08 22.56 12.09
CA GLY A 293 -11.38 22.15 13.47
C GLY A 293 -10.96 20.70 13.75
N LEU A 294 -11.93 19.81 13.97
CA LEU A 294 -11.68 18.40 14.33
C LEU A 294 -10.89 17.65 13.24
N ILE A 295 -11.28 17.79 11.97
CA ILE A 295 -10.55 17.18 10.84
C ILE A 295 -9.10 17.65 10.84
N SER A 296 -8.89 18.98 10.90
CA SER A 296 -7.55 19.57 10.98
C SER A 296 -6.75 18.93 12.11
N LYS A 297 -7.32 18.85 13.33
CA LYS A 297 -6.64 18.29 14.49
C LYS A 297 -6.30 16.81 14.35
N MET A 298 -7.20 16.02 13.74
CA MET A 298 -6.99 14.58 13.55
C MET A 298 -6.00 14.28 12.43
N THR A 299 -5.89 15.18 11.46
CA THR A 299 -4.92 15.10 10.35
C THR A 299 -3.59 15.81 10.65
N GLU A 300 -3.42 16.42 11.82
CA GLU A 300 -2.11 16.94 12.24
C GLU A 300 -1.10 15.79 12.35
N ILE A 301 0.15 16.03 11.95
CA ILE A 301 1.21 15.03 12.02
C ILE A 301 1.36 14.48 13.44
N ASP A 302 1.28 15.34 14.46
CA ASP A 302 1.32 14.92 15.88
C ASP A 302 0.23 13.91 16.25
N THR A 303 -0.93 13.96 15.58
CA THR A 303 -2.00 12.97 15.80
C THR A 303 -1.76 11.73 14.94
N LEU A 304 -1.41 11.91 13.67
CA LEU A 304 -1.23 10.82 12.71
C LEU A 304 -0.07 9.89 13.06
N THR A 305 1.00 10.39 13.69
CA THR A 305 2.13 9.56 14.12
C THR A 305 1.76 8.58 15.24
N ASN A 306 0.63 8.78 15.92
CA ASN A 306 0.10 7.80 16.87
C ASN A 306 -0.72 6.69 16.20
N ILE A 307 -0.94 6.77 14.89
CA ILE A 307 -1.75 5.85 14.11
C ILE A 307 -0.83 5.11 13.14
N PRO A 308 -0.54 3.81 13.37
CA PRO A 308 0.46 3.08 12.57
C PRO A 308 0.11 3.05 11.09
N VAL A 309 -1.14 2.70 10.79
CA VAL A 309 -1.70 2.63 9.43
C VAL A 309 -3.13 3.16 9.46
N THR A 310 -3.47 3.97 8.46
CA THR A 310 -4.87 4.36 8.24
C THR A 310 -5.11 4.76 6.79
N TYR A 311 -6.37 4.75 6.39
CA TYR A 311 -6.84 5.03 5.05
C TYR A 311 -7.65 6.32 4.99
N PHE A 312 -7.44 7.10 3.93
CA PHE A 312 -8.13 8.37 3.69
C PHE A 312 -8.78 8.42 2.31
N SER A 313 -10.05 8.84 2.28
CA SER A 313 -10.83 9.01 1.05
C SER A 313 -11.88 10.11 1.13
N ASP A 314 -12.02 10.80 0.00
CA ASP A 314 -12.99 11.85 -0.27
C ASP A 314 -14.12 11.41 -1.22
N LYS A 315 -14.20 10.12 -1.59
CA LYS A 315 -15.26 9.62 -2.48
C LYS A 315 -16.67 9.86 -1.91
N ASP A 316 -16.83 9.68 -0.60
CA ASP A 316 -18.10 9.85 0.12
C ASP A 316 -18.16 11.17 0.91
N ILE A 317 -17.70 12.29 0.35
CA ILE A 317 -17.82 13.61 1.01
C ILE A 317 -19.28 13.90 1.43
N SER A 318 -20.28 13.36 0.73
CA SER A 318 -21.70 13.50 1.10
C SER A 318 -22.05 12.96 2.49
N ASN A 319 -21.22 12.08 3.05
CA ASN A 319 -21.38 11.56 4.42
C ASN A 319 -20.82 12.52 5.49
N GLY A 320 -20.35 13.71 5.11
CA GLY A 320 -20.04 14.82 6.01
C GLY A 320 -18.59 14.93 6.50
N ILE A 321 -17.71 14.01 6.10
CA ILE A 321 -16.28 14.03 6.40
C ILE A 321 -15.51 14.28 5.10
N ALA A 322 -14.67 15.31 5.08
CA ALA A 322 -13.82 15.65 3.94
C ALA A 322 -12.38 15.86 4.43
N PHE A 323 -11.44 15.10 3.86
CA PHE A 323 -10.01 15.17 4.15
C PHE A 323 -9.27 16.15 3.23
N SER A 324 -9.95 16.73 2.24
CA SER A 324 -9.41 17.70 1.30
C SER A 324 -8.30 17.11 0.41
N LEU A 325 -8.45 15.85 0.00
CA LEU A 325 -7.53 15.11 -0.84
C LEU A 325 -7.61 15.51 -2.30
N TYR A 326 -8.79 15.94 -2.78
CA TYR A 326 -8.98 16.42 -4.15
C TYR A 326 -8.42 17.85 -4.35
N ASN A 327 -7.14 18.03 -4.03
CA ASN A 327 -6.44 19.30 -4.04
C ASN A 327 -5.42 19.46 -5.19
N SER A 328 -5.38 18.50 -6.12
CA SER A 328 -4.59 18.53 -7.35
C SER A 328 -5.41 17.88 -8.47
N GLN A 329 -5.25 18.34 -9.72
CA GLN A 329 -5.87 17.68 -10.86
C GLN A 329 -5.30 16.28 -11.09
N ASN A 330 -4.05 16.02 -10.69
CA ASN A 330 -3.47 14.68 -10.71
C ASN A 330 -4.33 13.74 -9.84
N ILE A 331 -4.59 14.10 -8.58
CA ILE A 331 -5.37 13.26 -7.65
C ILE A 331 -6.79 13.03 -8.16
N ILE A 332 -7.44 14.10 -8.66
CA ILE A 332 -8.81 14.02 -9.19
C ILE A 332 -8.86 13.08 -10.41
N LYS A 333 -7.92 13.18 -11.35
CA LYS A 333 -7.89 12.32 -12.54
C LYS A 333 -7.53 10.87 -12.23
N GLN A 334 -6.78 10.66 -11.16
CA GLN A 334 -6.37 9.35 -10.73
C GLN A 334 -7.44 8.64 -9.89
N ASP A 335 -8.53 9.34 -9.52
CA ASP A 335 -9.47 8.89 -8.49
C ASP A 335 -8.72 8.41 -7.24
N GLY A 336 -7.76 9.25 -6.84
CA GLY A 336 -6.69 8.89 -5.90
C GLY A 336 -7.17 8.88 -4.46
N VAL A 337 -6.68 7.89 -3.72
CA VAL A 337 -6.86 7.73 -2.28
C VAL A 337 -5.55 7.32 -1.64
N PHE A 338 -5.42 7.55 -0.33
CA PHE A 338 -4.14 7.41 0.35
C PHE A 338 -4.22 6.42 1.49
N ILE A 339 -3.19 5.57 1.58
CA ILE A 339 -2.90 4.84 2.81
C ILE A 339 -1.68 5.47 3.46
N TRP A 340 -1.81 5.85 4.71
CA TRP A 340 -0.75 6.32 5.57
C TRP A 340 -0.01 5.13 6.21
N ASN A 341 1.32 5.22 6.24
CA ASN A 341 2.19 4.33 7.00
C ASN A 341 3.17 5.17 7.84
N ASN A 342 3.04 5.10 9.17
CA ASN A 342 3.88 5.89 10.07
C ASN A 342 5.29 5.33 10.27
N SER A 343 5.55 4.07 9.92
CA SER A 343 6.87 3.49 10.14
C SER A 343 7.92 4.10 9.21
N PHE A 344 9.14 4.34 9.70
CA PHE A 344 10.25 4.80 8.86
C PHE A 344 10.94 3.68 8.06
N ASP A 345 10.81 2.42 8.49
CA ASP A 345 11.61 1.28 7.99
C ASP A 345 10.82 0.00 7.66
N LYS A 346 9.55 -0.09 8.07
CA LYS A 346 8.68 -1.25 7.81
C LYS A 346 7.66 -0.96 6.72
N PRO A 347 7.55 -1.81 5.70
CA PRO A 347 6.57 -1.64 4.64
C PRO A 347 5.16 -1.91 5.16
N LEU A 348 4.16 -1.37 4.46
CA LEU A 348 2.77 -1.36 4.90
C LEU A 348 2.23 -2.75 5.25
N GLU A 349 2.55 -3.76 4.45
CA GLU A 349 2.03 -5.12 4.67
C GLU A 349 2.56 -5.80 5.94
N VAL A 350 3.71 -5.34 6.47
CA VAL A 350 4.26 -5.82 7.74
C VAL A 350 3.49 -5.21 8.91
N ILE A 351 3.26 -3.89 8.86
CA ILE A 351 2.52 -3.21 9.94
C ILE A 351 1.10 -3.79 10.04
N GLY A 352 0.42 -3.98 8.91
CA GLY A 352 -0.92 -4.59 8.92
C GLY A 352 -0.92 -6.00 9.54
N GLN A 353 0.10 -6.81 9.28
CA GLN A 353 0.24 -8.13 9.89
C GLN A 353 0.56 -8.06 11.39
N GLU A 354 1.40 -7.12 11.82
CA GLU A 354 1.69 -6.87 13.24
C GLU A 354 0.42 -6.48 14.01
N GLN A 355 -0.37 -5.54 13.48
CA GLN A 355 -1.64 -5.12 14.09
C GLN A 355 -2.64 -6.29 14.20
N TYR A 356 -2.79 -7.09 13.13
CA TYR A 356 -3.65 -8.27 13.17
C TYR A 356 -3.25 -9.28 14.25
N ASN A 357 -1.94 -9.52 14.40
CA ASN A 357 -1.41 -10.46 15.39
C ASN A 357 -1.58 -9.96 16.83
N GLU A 358 -1.53 -8.65 17.06
CA GLU A 358 -1.78 -8.04 18.37
C GLU A 358 -3.26 -8.17 18.79
N GLU A 359 -4.19 -8.04 17.85
CA GLU A 359 -5.62 -8.13 18.13
C GLU A 359 -6.13 -9.56 18.39
N LYS A 360 -5.44 -10.58 17.83
CA LYS A 360 -5.82 -11.99 17.98
C LYS A 360 -4.80 -12.76 18.81
N GLU A 361 -4.99 -12.78 20.13
CA GLU A 361 -4.15 -13.52 21.10
C GLU A 361 -3.94 -15.03 20.83
N ASN A 362 -4.59 -15.65 19.82
CA ASN A 362 -4.46 -17.08 19.51
C ASN A 362 -4.66 -17.44 18.02
N SER A 363 -4.45 -16.54 17.06
CA SER A 363 -4.55 -16.92 15.63
C SER A 363 -3.26 -17.57 15.11
N ASP A 364 -3.40 -18.58 14.25
CA ASP A 364 -2.28 -19.08 13.46
C ASP A 364 -1.70 -17.92 12.64
N GLN A 365 -0.40 -17.61 12.82
CA GLN A 365 0.32 -16.53 12.13
C GLN A 365 0.20 -16.58 10.58
N ASN A 366 -0.21 -17.73 10.03
CA ASN A 366 -0.33 -17.98 8.60
C ASN A 366 -1.71 -17.65 8.01
N ASP A 367 -2.70 -17.25 8.81
CA ASP A 367 -4.08 -17.03 8.35
C ASP A 367 -4.35 -15.61 7.82
N TYR A 368 -3.43 -14.67 8.05
CA TYR A 368 -3.57 -13.30 7.56
C TYR A 368 -2.89 -13.08 6.21
N ARG A 369 -3.60 -12.42 5.30
CA ARG A 369 -3.05 -11.81 4.09
C ARG A 369 -3.46 -10.35 4.10
N PHE A 370 -2.50 -9.47 3.87
CA PHE A 370 -2.73 -8.02 3.83
C PHE A 370 -3.68 -7.65 2.69
N SER A 371 -3.48 -8.25 1.52
CA SER A 371 -4.31 -8.01 0.34
C SER A 371 -4.17 -9.12 -0.70
N GLU A 372 -4.99 -9.04 -1.74
CA GLU A 372 -4.80 -9.80 -2.96
C GLU A 372 -3.97 -9.01 -3.97
N CYS A 373 -3.28 -9.71 -4.87
CA CYS A 373 -2.62 -9.06 -6.00
C CYS A 373 -2.56 -9.93 -7.25
N TYR A 374 -2.65 -9.26 -8.40
CA TYR A 374 -2.31 -9.83 -9.70
C TYR A 374 -0.83 -9.55 -9.97
N ASN A 375 -0.05 -10.61 -10.20
CA ASN A 375 1.28 -10.49 -10.77
C ASN A 375 1.16 -10.68 -12.28
N ILE A 376 1.37 -9.60 -13.03
CA ILE A 376 1.17 -9.56 -14.48
C ILE A 376 2.51 -9.62 -15.18
N ASN A 377 2.64 -10.57 -16.10
CA ASN A 377 3.86 -10.75 -16.88
C ASN A 377 4.15 -9.48 -17.70
N LYS A 378 5.37 -8.96 -17.61
CA LYS A 378 5.77 -7.71 -18.27
C LYS A 378 5.66 -7.78 -19.79
N SER A 379 5.72 -8.98 -20.38
CA SER A 379 5.51 -9.17 -21.83
C SER A 379 4.12 -8.73 -22.31
N LEU A 380 3.13 -8.63 -21.42
CA LEU A 380 1.77 -8.17 -21.73
C LEU A 380 1.65 -6.64 -21.77
N GLU A 381 2.69 -5.90 -21.38
CA GLU A 381 2.68 -4.43 -21.36
C GLU A 381 2.26 -3.77 -22.69
N PRO A 382 2.74 -4.21 -23.88
CA PRO A 382 2.34 -3.59 -25.14
C PRO A 382 0.83 -3.72 -25.41
N TYR A 383 0.25 -4.85 -25.02
CA TYR A 383 -1.19 -5.10 -25.14
C TYR A 383 -1.98 -4.17 -24.22
N ILE A 384 -1.58 -4.12 -22.94
CA ILE A 384 -2.22 -3.28 -21.92
C ILE A 384 -2.13 -1.80 -22.30
N ARG A 385 -0.95 -1.32 -22.73
CA ARG A 385 -0.77 0.08 -23.16
C ARG A 385 -1.68 0.46 -24.32
N LYS A 386 -1.82 -0.43 -25.31
CA LYS A 386 -2.74 -0.22 -26.44
C LYS A 386 -4.19 -0.14 -25.98
N LYS A 387 -4.60 -1.04 -25.08
CA LYS A 387 -5.96 -1.07 -24.52
C LYS A 387 -6.29 0.21 -23.76
N LEU A 388 -5.41 0.62 -22.83
CA LEU A 388 -5.54 1.87 -22.07
C LEU A 388 -5.58 3.11 -22.98
N GLY A 389 -4.73 3.14 -24.01
CA GLY A 389 -4.74 4.22 -25.00
C GLY A 389 -6.08 4.35 -25.75
N ASN A 390 -6.72 3.22 -26.09
CA ASN A 390 -8.06 3.23 -26.70
C ASN A 390 -9.16 3.74 -25.74
N LEU A 391 -8.95 3.63 -24.42
CA LEU A 391 -9.81 4.20 -23.39
C LEU A 391 -9.49 5.66 -23.09
N GLY A 392 -8.49 6.24 -23.75
CA GLY A 392 -8.05 7.62 -23.53
C GLY A 392 -7.19 7.80 -22.28
N ILE A 393 -6.64 6.71 -21.72
CA ILE A 393 -5.77 6.75 -20.54
C ILE A 393 -4.32 6.89 -21.01
N THR A 394 -3.74 8.07 -20.82
CA THR A 394 -2.35 8.41 -21.16
C THR A 394 -1.66 9.14 -20.03
N SER A 395 -0.34 9.34 -20.15
CA SER A 395 0.42 10.13 -19.17
C SER A 395 -0.12 11.55 -19.01
N GLU A 396 -0.58 12.17 -20.10
CA GLU A 396 -1.16 13.51 -20.10
C GLU A 396 -2.51 13.58 -19.36
N THR A 397 -3.32 12.53 -19.45
CA THR A 397 -4.62 12.50 -18.77
C THR A 397 -4.48 12.15 -17.30
N ILE A 398 -3.48 11.34 -16.94
CA ILE A 398 -3.21 10.88 -15.57
C ILE A 398 -2.39 11.89 -14.77
N TYR A 399 -1.48 12.62 -15.42
CA TYR A 399 -0.62 13.64 -14.81
C TYR A 399 -0.80 15.01 -15.49
N PRO A 400 -1.98 15.64 -15.42
CA PRO A 400 -2.23 16.96 -16.01
C PRO A 400 -1.38 18.09 -15.41
N ASP A 401 -1.04 18.03 -14.13
CA ASP A 401 -0.36 19.11 -13.40
C ASP A 401 1.17 19.01 -13.51
N LYS A 402 1.72 19.21 -14.71
CA LYS A 402 3.17 19.13 -14.96
C LYS A 402 3.97 20.37 -14.54
N ASN A 403 3.29 21.44 -14.12
CA ASN A 403 3.91 22.73 -13.83
C ASN A 403 4.36 22.89 -12.37
N PHE A 404 3.92 22.00 -11.49
CA PHE A 404 4.30 22.01 -10.07
C PHE A 404 5.38 20.96 -9.82
N ASP A 405 6.42 21.36 -9.09
CA ASP A 405 7.46 20.47 -8.58
C ASP A 405 7.75 20.85 -7.13
N ALA A 406 7.39 19.98 -6.21
CA ALA A 406 7.55 20.12 -4.77
C ALA A 406 8.79 19.40 -4.24
N ASN A 407 9.64 18.82 -5.10
CA ASN A 407 10.87 18.16 -4.67
C ASN A 407 11.85 19.12 -3.97
N SER A 408 11.78 20.43 -4.27
CA SER A 408 12.53 21.49 -3.55
C SER A 408 12.32 21.42 -2.03
N ILE A 409 11.08 21.18 -1.58
CA ILE A 409 10.71 21.09 -0.17
C ILE A 409 11.53 20.01 0.55
N TYR A 410 11.60 18.82 -0.04
CA TYR A 410 12.37 17.71 0.50
C TYR A 410 13.86 18.01 0.54
N LEU A 411 14.41 18.57 -0.55
CA LEU A 411 15.83 18.91 -0.63
C LEU A 411 16.24 19.97 0.39
N GLU A 412 15.40 20.97 0.63
CA GLU A 412 15.62 21.97 1.67
C GLU A 412 15.55 21.36 3.08
N ALA A 413 14.52 20.58 3.37
CA ALA A 413 14.38 19.91 4.67
C ALA A 413 15.57 18.97 4.95
N LYS A 414 16.00 18.20 3.95
CA LYS A 414 17.18 17.33 4.02
C LYS A 414 18.44 18.10 4.35
N LYS A 415 18.65 19.26 3.73
CA LYS A 415 19.85 20.09 3.96
C LYS A 415 19.89 20.69 5.37
N GLU A 416 18.74 20.97 5.96
CA GLU A 416 18.64 21.48 7.33
C GLU A 416 18.82 20.37 8.38
N PHE A 417 18.48 19.14 7.99
CA PHE A 417 18.51 17.98 8.88
C PHE A 417 19.89 17.30 8.97
N LEU A 418 20.67 17.32 7.87
CA LEU A 418 22.06 16.85 7.80
C LEU A 418 23.06 17.92 8.25
#